data_AF-A0A1R1B330-F1
#
_entry.id   AF-A0A1R1B330-F1
#
_cell.length_a   1.000
_cell.length_b   1.000
_cell.length_c   1.000
_cell.angle_alpha   90.00
_cell.angle_beta   90.00
_cell.angle_gamma   90.00
#
_symmetry.space_group_name_H-M   'P 1'
#
loop_
_entity.id
_entity.type
_entity.pdbx_description
1 polymer ?
#
loop_
_entity_poly.entity_id
_entity_poly.type
_entity_poly.pdbx_seq_one_letter_code
_entity_poly.pdbx_strand_id
1 'polypeptide(L)'
;MRFYPGSGRKCVLTATDNTLLTCNSRFKLAKGYDIVYPYDRGFDDSAWFKVQMNGKSTVDTITGNNTNFDLDLEFDRTSSHAVKIQNSTELFKLANVYQSHKEYVRELLYKKHAYAGTYKNEMQKLFTTLSLSEEQIDLFLYGNKLLPDNLSTRPLAKLTYDVIKKV
;
A
#
# COMPACT_ATOMS: atom_id res chain seq x y z
N MET A 1 29.98 -5.24 4.02
CA MET A 1 30.33 -4.48 2.80
C MET A 1 30.17 -3.00 3.11
N ARG A 2 31.26 -2.24 3.16
CA ARG A 2 31.26 -0.79 3.48
C ARG A 2 30.99 -0.02 2.18
N PHE A 3 30.06 0.92 2.21
CA PHE A 3 29.88 1.90 1.13
C PHE A 3 29.99 3.32 1.68
N TYR A 4 31.11 3.97 1.34
CA TYR A 4 31.23 5.40 1.01
C TYR A 4 32.45 5.49 0.07
N PRO A 5 32.41 6.26 -1.04
CA PRO A 5 32.38 7.74 -0.96
C PRO A 5 31.57 8.45 -2.07
N GLY A 6 31.36 9.76 -1.91
CA GLY A 6 30.86 10.65 -2.97
C GLY A 6 30.13 11.88 -2.42
N SER A 7 30.67 13.06 -2.67
CA SER A 7 30.32 14.36 -2.10
C SER A 7 28.84 14.76 -2.18
N GLY A 8 28.27 15.16 -1.04
CA GLY A 8 26.97 15.82 -0.96
C GLY A 8 26.39 15.75 0.45
N ARG A 9 26.84 16.66 1.34
CA ARG A 9 26.32 16.95 2.70
C ARG A 9 25.82 15.73 3.50
N LYS A 10 26.69 15.20 4.36
CA LYS A 10 26.36 14.19 5.38
C LYS A 10 25.29 14.74 6.35
N CYS A 11 24.04 14.25 6.32
CA CYS A 11 23.18 14.28 7.52
C CYS A 11 23.80 13.26 8.49
N VAL A 12 24.45 13.74 9.54
CA VAL A 12 25.04 12.90 10.60
C VAL A 12 23.92 12.41 11.50
N LEU A 13 23.75 11.09 11.59
CA LEU A 13 22.80 10.42 12.46
C LEU A 13 23.34 10.43 13.91
N THR A 14 22.94 11.41 14.70
CA THR A 14 22.99 11.29 16.16
C THR A 14 21.56 11.22 16.67
N ALA A 15 21.26 10.15 17.41
CA ALA A 15 19.97 9.87 18.02
C ALA A 15 19.67 10.88 19.13
N THR A 16 19.16 12.04 18.76
CA THR A 16 18.39 12.93 19.62
C THR A 16 17.17 13.38 18.83
N ASP A 17 16.00 13.31 19.48
CA ASP A 17 14.64 13.18 18.94
C ASP A 17 14.08 14.32 18.06
N ASN A 18 14.90 15.10 17.34
CA ASN A 18 14.41 16.25 16.55
C ASN A 18 15.00 16.39 15.13
N THR A 19 15.75 15.40 14.65
CA THR A 19 16.47 15.47 13.36
C THR A 19 15.73 14.84 12.17
N LEU A 20 14.77 13.95 12.42
CA LEU A 20 13.97 13.30 11.37
C LEU A 20 13.03 14.29 10.65
N LEU A 21 12.49 15.27 11.39
CA LEU A 21 11.64 16.34 10.86
C LEU A 21 12.42 17.30 9.94
N THR A 22 13.70 17.53 10.23
CA THR A 22 14.49 18.60 9.58
C THR A 22 15.22 18.15 8.31
N CYS A 23 15.72 16.90 8.20
CA CYS A 23 16.30 16.42 6.93
C CYS A 23 15.19 16.11 5.88
N ASN A 24 14.02 15.59 6.28
CA ASN A 24 12.96 15.21 5.33
C ASN A 24 12.14 16.41 4.81
N SER A 25 11.91 17.45 5.63
CA SER A 25 11.20 18.66 5.20
C SER A 25 12.05 19.56 4.29
N ARG A 26 13.31 19.83 4.68
CA ARG A 26 14.20 20.72 3.90
C ARG A 26 14.58 20.15 2.54
N PHE A 27 14.71 18.83 2.40
CA PHE A 27 15.00 18.20 1.12
C PHE A 27 13.82 18.25 0.15
N LYS A 28 12.58 18.12 0.65
CA LYS A 28 11.36 18.22 -0.16
C LYS A 28 11.13 19.65 -0.65
N LEU A 29 11.27 20.63 0.25
CA LEU A 29 11.12 22.06 -0.05
C LEU A 29 12.18 22.56 -1.04
N ALA A 30 13.42 22.06 -0.96
CA ALA A 30 14.51 22.45 -1.85
C ALA A 30 14.29 22.04 -3.31
N LYS A 31 13.42 21.05 -3.58
CA LYS A 31 13.09 20.62 -4.95
C LYS A 31 11.81 21.27 -5.51
N GLY A 32 11.04 22.01 -4.71
CA GLY A 32 9.84 22.73 -5.16
C GLY A 32 8.68 21.84 -5.61
N TYR A 33 8.63 20.56 -5.23
CA TYR A 33 7.51 19.68 -5.59
C TYR A 33 6.26 20.02 -4.77
N ASP A 34 5.15 20.29 -5.46
CA ASP A 34 3.83 20.28 -4.86
C ASP A 34 3.40 18.82 -4.69
N ILE A 35 3.26 18.36 -3.44
CA ILE A 35 2.98 16.97 -3.08
C ILE A 35 1.71 16.85 -2.24
N VAL A 36 1.14 15.66 -2.21
CA VAL A 36 0.09 15.32 -1.26
C VAL A 36 0.68 15.25 0.14
N TYR A 37 0.17 16.07 1.07
CA TYR A 37 0.54 16.01 2.47
C TYR A 37 -0.32 14.97 3.20
N PRO A 38 0.27 13.87 3.72
CA PRO A 38 -0.51 12.74 4.23
C PRO A 38 -1.44 13.04 5.41
N TYR A 39 -1.18 14.12 6.16
CA TYR A 39 -2.02 14.53 7.28
C TYR A 39 -3.16 15.46 6.87
N ASP A 40 -3.04 16.13 5.72
CA ASP A 40 -4.13 16.95 5.18
C ASP A 40 -5.11 16.06 4.41
N ARG A 41 -4.58 15.10 3.65
CA ARG A 41 -5.38 14.16 2.86
C ARG A 41 -4.58 12.95 2.37
N GLY A 42 -5.31 11.87 2.05
CA GLY A 42 -4.77 10.72 1.34
C GLY A 42 -4.81 10.87 -0.18
N PHE A 43 -4.51 9.76 -0.86
CA PHE A 43 -4.80 9.62 -2.30
C PHE A 43 -6.26 9.26 -2.58
N ASP A 44 -6.99 8.81 -1.56
CA ASP A 44 -8.41 8.48 -1.60
C ASP A 44 -8.72 7.55 -2.81
N ASP A 45 -9.71 7.91 -3.63
CA ASP A 45 -10.02 7.21 -4.87
C ASP A 45 -9.29 7.75 -6.11
N SER A 46 -8.54 8.84 -5.98
CA SER A 46 -7.75 9.41 -7.08
C SER A 46 -6.51 8.59 -7.41
N ALA A 47 -6.06 7.68 -6.53
CA ALA A 47 -5.02 6.69 -6.83
C ALA A 47 -5.29 5.35 -6.17
N TRP A 48 -4.83 4.27 -6.78
CA TRP A 48 -4.99 2.90 -6.28
C TRP A 48 -3.84 1.99 -6.68
N PHE A 49 -3.52 1.06 -5.78
CA PHE A 49 -2.57 -0.01 -6.09
C PHE A 49 -3.20 -1.03 -7.03
N LYS A 50 -2.40 -1.53 -7.97
CA LYS A 50 -2.80 -2.55 -8.92
C LYS A 50 -1.77 -3.66 -8.97
N VAL A 51 -2.27 -4.89 -9.00
CA VAL A 51 -1.45 -6.08 -9.28
C VAL A 51 -1.31 -6.19 -10.80
N GLN A 52 -0.11 -5.94 -11.31
CA GLN A 52 0.20 -5.97 -12.72
C GLN A 52 0.80 -7.33 -13.10
N MET A 53 0.16 -8.04 -14.01
CA MET A 53 0.69 -9.28 -14.57
C MET A 53 1.91 -8.98 -15.46
N ASN A 54 2.89 -9.87 -15.45
CA ASN A 54 4.09 -9.83 -16.27
C ASN A 54 4.30 -11.16 -17.00
N GLY A 55 5.39 -11.27 -17.77
CA GLY A 55 5.67 -12.46 -18.59
C GLY A 55 5.86 -13.78 -17.81
N LYS A 56 5.94 -13.74 -16.48
CA LYS A 56 6.06 -14.91 -15.60
C LYS A 56 4.77 -15.23 -14.84
N SER A 57 3.73 -14.40 -14.99
CA SER A 57 2.46 -14.59 -14.30
C SER A 57 1.73 -15.82 -14.82
N THR A 58 1.13 -16.56 -13.90
CA THR A 58 0.35 -17.77 -14.19
C THR A 58 -0.95 -17.74 -13.38
N VAL A 59 -1.79 -18.78 -13.49
CA VAL A 59 -2.97 -18.92 -12.63
C VAL A 59 -2.59 -18.86 -11.14
N ASP A 60 -1.45 -19.43 -10.78
CA ASP A 60 -0.88 -19.37 -9.43
C ASP A 60 -0.61 -17.94 -8.94
N THR A 61 -0.35 -17.01 -9.85
CA THR A 61 -0.16 -15.60 -9.50
C THR A 61 -1.47 -14.96 -9.04
N ILE A 62 -2.58 -15.33 -9.69
CA ILE A 62 -3.93 -14.81 -9.39
C ILE A 62 -4.46 -15.41 -8.09
N THR A 63 -4.19 -16.69 -7.84
CA THR A 63 -4.61 -17.40 -6.63
C THR A 63 -3.69 -17.16 -5.42
N GLY A 64 -2.63 -16.35 -5.56
CA GLY A 64 -1.71 -16.05 -4.46
C GLY A 64 -0.77 -17.20 -4.09
N ASN A 65 -0.45 -18.09 -5.03
CA ASN A 65 0.53 -19.17 -4.85
C ASN A 65 1.98 -18.73 -5.16
N ASN A 66 2.18 -17.58 -5.82
CA ASN A 66 3.51 -17.03 -6.09
C ASN A 66 3.52 -15.48 -6.12
N THR A 67 4.71 -14.89 -6.26
CA THR A 67 4.92 -13.45 -6.38
C THR A 67 5.36 -13.01 -7.78
N ASN A 68 4.95 -13.75 -8.82
CA ASN A 68 5.27 -13.44 -10.22
C ASN A 68 4.34 -12.36 -10.80
N PHE A 69 4.21 -11.23 -10.10
CA PHE A 69 3.47 -10.04 -10.52
C PHE A 69 4.24 -8.80 -10.07
N ASP A 70 3.95 -7.65 -10.63
CA ASP A 70 4.50 -6.38 -10.14
C ASP A 70 3.37 -5.54 -9.52
N LEU A 71 3.75 -4.61 -8.66
CA LEU A 71 2.79 -3.67 -8.06
C LEU A 71 2.91 -2.31 -8.75
N ASP A 72 1.79 -1.78 -9.23
CA ASP A 72 1.78 -0.41 -9.76
C ASP A 72 0.86 0.47 -8.92
N LEU A 73 1.09 1.78 -8.98
CA LEU A 73 0.21 2.78 -8.39
C LEU A 73 -0.39 3.60 -9.54
N GLU A 74 -1.59 3.23 -9.94
CA GLU A 74 -2.35 3.96 -10.94
C GLU A 74 -3.07 5.14 -10.29
N PHE A 75 -3.31 6.20 -11.06
CA PHE A 75 -4.04 7.37 -10.60
C PHE A 75 -4.86 8.00 -11.71
N ASP A 76 -5.95 8.66 -11.31
CA ASP A 76 -6.80 9.42 -12.21
C ASP A 76 -6.08 10.70 -12.66
N ARG A 77 -5.74 10.74 -13.95
CA ARG A 77 -5.07 11.88 -14.59
C ARG A 77 -5.98 13.10 -14.76
N THR A 78 -7.29 12.92 -14.65
CA THR A 78 -8.29 14.01 -14.74
C THR A 78 -8.56 14.67 -13.39
N SER A 79 -8.11 14.06 -12.30
CA SER A 79 -8.19 14.61 -10.95
C SER A 79 -7.48 15.96 -10.88
N SER A 80 -8.09 16.92 -10.17
CA SER A 80 -7.47 18.21 -9.83
C SER A 80 -6.18 18.07 -9.01
N HIS A 81 -5.86 16.86 -8.54
CA HIS A 81 -4.67 16.54 -7.76
C HIS A 81 -3.67 15.63 -8.48
N ALA A 82 -3.89 15.31 -9.77
CA ALA A 82 -3.05 14.40 -10.54
C ALA A 82 -1.56 14.77 -10.47
N VAL A 83 -1.22 16.06 -10.62
CA VAL A 83 0.17 16.55 -10.52
C VAL A 83 0.76 16.29 -9.12
N LYS A 84 0.01 16.55 -8.05
CA LYS A 84 0.48 16.31 -6.67
C LYS A 84 0.69 14.81 -6.40
N ILE A 85 -0.21 13.97 -6.90
CA ILE A 85 -0.12 12.51 -6.77
C ILE A 85 1.11 11.98 -7.52
N GLN A 86 1.32 12.43 -8.75
CA GLN A 86 2.49 12.07 -9.55
C GLN A 86 3.77 12.49 -8.83
N ASN A 87 3.87 13.75 -8.41
CA ASN A 87 5.03 14.28 -7.69
C ASN A 87 5.29 13.50 -6.39
N SER A 88 4.26 13.21 -5.60
CA SER A 88 4.39 12.35 -4.40
C SER A 88 4.94 10.98 -4.75
N THR A 89 4.36 10.33 -5.76
CA THR A 89 4.75 8.98 -6.19
C THR A 89 6.20 8.93 -6.64
N GLU A 90 6.64 9.92 -7.41
CA GLU A 90 8.01 10.02 -7.92
C GLU A 90 9.03 10.40 -6.85
N LEU A 91 8.68 11.33 -5.95
CA LEU A 91 9.54 11.81 -4.88
C LEU A 91 9.79 10.72 -3.84
N PHE A 92 8.74 9.99 -3.45
CA PHE A 92 8.84 8.89 -2.48
C PHE A 92 9.12 7.53 -3.12
N LYS A 93 9.21 7.47 -4.45
CA LYS A 93 9.44 6.23 -5.21
C LYS A 93 8.45 5.13 -4.79
N LEU A 94 7.17 5.48 -4.63
CA LEU A 94 6.17 4.58 -4.04
C LEU A 94 6.05 3.28 -4.83
N ALA A 95 6.04 3.32 -6.16
CA ALA A 95 6.01 2.11 -6.98
C ALA A 95 7.18 1.15 -6.66
N ASN A 96 8.39 1.67 -6.39
CA ASN A 96 9.55 0.85 -6.05
C ASN A 96 9.49 0.34 -4.61
N VAL A 97 9.13 1.20 -3.65
CA VAL A 97 9.03 0.84 -2.24
C VAL A 97 8.02 -0.29 -2.06
N TYR A 98 6.87 -0.19 -2.72
CA TYR A 98 5.80 -1.17 -2.57
C TYR A 98 6.11 -2.53 -3.20
N GLN A 99 7.07 -2.65 -4.14
CA GLN A 99 7.54 -3.96 -4.62
C GLN A 99 8.05 -4.85 -3.48
N SER A 100 8.56 -4.27 -2.40
CA SER A 100 9.02 -5.04 -1.23
C SER A 100 7.88 -5.76 -0.49
N HIS A 101 6.61 -5.44 -0.79
CA HIS A 101 5.41 -6.02 -0.17
C HIS A 101 4.71 -7.06 -1.05
N LYS A 102 5.36 -7.59 -2.09
CA LYS A 102 4.77 -8.62 -2.96
C LYS A 102 4.32 -9.87 -2.19
N GLU A 103 5.09 -10.34 -1.20
CA GLU A 103 4.68 -11.48 -0.37
C GLU A 103 3.40 -11.20 0.42
N TYR A 104 3.26 -9.98 0.94
CA TYR A 104 2.03 -9.54 1.63
C TYR A 104 0.84 -9.51 0.69
N VAL A 105 1.00 -8.98 -0.53
CA VAL A 105 -0.08 -8.97 -1.53
C VAL A 105 -0.44 -10.38 -1.97
N ARG A 106 0.54 -11.27 -2.16
CA ARG A 106 0.30 -12.69 -2.44
C ARG A 106 -0.59 -13.32 -1.36
N GLU A 107 -0.32 -13.07 -0.08
CA GLU A 107 -1.14 -13.60 1.02
C GLU A 107 -2.58 -13.08 0.98
N LEU A 108 -2.77 -11.80 0.62
CA LEU A 108 -4.12 -11.24 0.43
C LEU A 108 -4.87 -11.91 -0.72
N LEU A 109 -4.20 -12.13 -1.86
CA LEU A 109 -4.78 -12.83 -3.01
C LEU A 109 -5.16 -14.27 -2.64
N TYR A 110 -4.27 -14.96 -1.92
CA TYR A 110 -4.53 -16.33 -1.45
C TYR A 110 -5.73 -16.39 -0.51
N LYS A 111 -5.79 -15.51 0.49
CA LYS A 111 -6.92 -15.42 1.43
C LYS A 111 -8.23 -15.10 0.72
N LYS A 112 -8.21 -14.16 -0.22
CA LYS A 112 -9.38 -13.78 -1.03
C LYS A 112 -9.87 -14.95 -1.88
N HIS A 113 -8.96 -15.70 -2.50
CA HIS A 113 -9.28 -16.89 -3.27
C HIS A 113 -9.83 -18.02 -2.38
N ALA A 114 -9.16 -18.33 -1.27
CA ALA A 114 -9.56 -19.37 -0.33
C ALA A 114 -10.91 -19.07 0.36
N TYR A 115 -11.20 -17.80 0.60
CA TYR A 115 -12.49 -17.36 1.14
C TYR A 115 -13.63 -17.46 0.12
N ALA A 116 -13.35 -17.62 -1.18
CA ALA A 116 -14.39 -17.72 -2.21
C ALA A 116 -15.08 -19.11 -2.21
N GLY A 117 -16.25 -19.18 -2.83
CA GLY A 117 -16.96 -20.44 -3.07
C GLY A 117 -17.53 -21.09 -1.80
N THR A 118 -17.32 -22.40 -1.64
CA THR A 118 -17.93 -23.21 -0.57
C THR A 118 -17.42 -22.84 0.83
N TYR A 119 -16.15 -22.45 0.95
CA TYR A 119 -15.56 -21.99 2.21
C TYR A 119 -16.22 -20.70 2.74
N LYS A 120 -16.71 -19.84 1.83
CA LYS A 120 -17.43 -18.62 2.19
C LYS A 120 -18.62 -18.93 3.10
N ASN A 121 -19.42 -19.93 2.72
CA ASN A 121 -20.66 -20.25 3.42
C ASN A 121 -20.39 -20.78 4.83
N GLU A 122 -19.40 -21.66 4.99
CA GLU A 122 -19.03 -22.19 6.31
C GLU A 122 -18.41 -21.12 7.20
N MET A 123 -17.53 -20.26 6.65
CA MET A 123 -17.00 -19.11 7.37
C MET A 123 -18.11 -18.12 7.76
N GLN A 124 -19.08 -17.85 6.88
CA GLN A 124 -20.21 -16.97 7.19
C GLN A 124 -21.10 -17.53 8.31
N LYS A 125 -21.34 -18.85 8.35
CA LYS A 125 -22.02 -19.49 9.48
C LYS A 125 -21.25 -19.25 10.77
N LEU A 126 -19.94 -19.49 10.77
CA LEU A 126 -19.07 -19.26 11.93
C LEU A 126 -19.13 -17.79 12.39
N PHE A 127 -19.00 -16.84 11.47
CA PHE A 127 -19.06 -15.41 11.81
C PHE A 127 -20.42 -14.99 12.36
N THR A 128 -21.51 -15.58 11.84
CA THR A 128 -22.86 -15.37 12.37
C THR A 128 -22.99 -15.94 13.78
N THR A 129 -22.48 -17.16 14.03
CA THR A 129 -22.47 -17.76 15.38
C THR A 129 -21.69 -16.91 16.38
N LEU A 130 -20.59 -16.30 15.94
CA LEU A 130 -19.77 -15.41 16.77
C LEU A 130 -20.30 -13.97 16.84
N SER A 131 -21.40 -13.64 16.15
CA SER A 131 -21.97 -12.30 16.05
C SER A 131 -20.96 -11.22 15.62
N LEU A 132 -20.08 -11.55 14.68
CA LEU A 132 -19.06 -10.60 14.20
C LEU A 132 -19.66 -9.56 13.24
N SER A 133 -19.26 -8.30 13.41
CA SER A 133 -19.54 -7.24 12.44
C SER A 133 -18.68 -7.39 11.17
N GLU A 134 -19.07 -6.73 10.07
CA GLU A 134 -18.30 -6.73 8.83
C GLU A 134 -16.84 -6.26 9.05
N GLU A 135 -16.63 -5.23 9.87
CA GLU A 135 -15.28 -4.78 10.23
C GLU A 135 -14.46 -5.83 10.98
N GLN A 136 -15.11 -6.61 11.87
CA GLN A 136 -14.44 -7.69 12.60
C GLN A 136 -14.11 -8.86 11.68
N ILE A 137 -14.97 -9.14 10.69
CA ILE A 137 -14.72 -10.14 9.66
C ILE A 137 -13.56 -9.72 8.77
N ASP A 138 -13.52 -8.47 8.31
CA ASP A 138 -12.41 -7.94 7.50
C ASP A 138 -11.08 -7.98 8.28
N LEU A 139 -11.12 -7.60 9.56
CA LEU A 139 -9.96 -7.70 10.44
C LEU A 139 -9.50 -9.15 10.61
N PHE A 140 -10.44 -10.09 10.77
CA PHE A 140 -10.15 -11.51 10.89
C PHE A 140 -9.53 -12.09 9.62
N LEU A 141 -10.09 -11.78 8.45
CA LEU A 141 -9.63 -12.31 7.17
C LEU A 141 -8.32 -11.64 6.73
N TYR A 142 -8.28 -10.31 6.72
CA TYR A 142 -7.23 -9.53 6.04
C TYR A 142 -6.32 -8.74 6.98
N GLY A 143 -6.59 -8.74 8.29
CA GLY A 143 -5.79 -8.00 9.28
C GLY A 143 -6.00 -6.48 9.22
N ASN A 144 -6.98 -6.01 8.45
CA ASN A 144 -7.27 -4.58 8.28
C ASN A 144 -8.78 -4.34 8.19
N LYS A 145 -9.22 -3.12 8.51
CA LYS A 145 -10.60 -2.70 8.29
C LYS A 145 -10.69 -2.16 6.87
N LEU A 146 -11.55 -2.72 6.02
CA LEU A 146 -11.65 -2.29 4.62
C LEU A 146 -12.61 -1.11 4.45
N LEU A 147 -12.44 -0.09 5.29
CA LEU A 147 -13.23 1.14 5.28
C LEU A 147 -12.39 2.31 4.73
N PRO A 148 -12.89 3.08 3.75
CA PRO A 148 -12.19 4.23 3.17
C PRO A 148 -11.69 5.23 4.23
N ASP A 149 -12.52 5.53 5.23
CA ASP A 149 -12.21 6.50 6.27
C ASP A 149 -11.06 6.06 7.19
N ASN A 150 -10.73 4.77 7.21
CA ASN A 150 -9.70 4.19 8.07
C ASN A 150 -8.38 3.88 7.35
N LEU A 151 -8.24 4.20 6.05
CA LEU A 151 -7.06 3.83 5.26
C LEU A 151 -5.76 4.53 5.70
N SER A 152 -5.86 5.61 6.47
CA SER A 152 -4.72 6.32 7.06
C SER A 152 -4.33 5.80 8.46
N THR A 153 -5.14 4.95 9.08
CA THR A 153 -4.98 4.57 10.51
C THR A 153 -3.98 3.44 10.73
N ARG A 154 -3.64 2.68 9.68
CA ARG A 154 -2.73 1.53 9.77
C ARG A 154 -1.77 1.49 8.58
N PRO A 155 -0.53 1.00 8.79
CA PRO A 155 0.37 0.70 7.68
C PRO A 155 -0.30 -0.23 6.67
N LEU A 156 -0.05 0.03 5.38
CA LEU A 156 -0.53 -0.77 4.25
C LEU A 156 -2.06 -0.87 4.09
N ALA A 157 -2.87 -0.19 4.91
CA ALA A 157 -4.33 -0.30 4.83
C ALA A 157 -4.89 0.04 3.43
N LYS A 158 -4.34 1.08 2.79
CA LYS A 158 -4.68 1.43 1.41
C LYS A 158 -4.33 0.31 0.41
N LEU A 159 -3.14 -0.29 0.52
CA LEU A 159 -2.73 -1.43 -0.31
C LEU A 159 -3.67 -2.62 -0.12
N THR A 160 -3.99 -2.96 1.13
CA THR A 160 -4.94 -4.04 1.45
C THR A 160 -6.31 -3.77 0.86
N TYR A 161 -6.82 -2.56 1.04
CA TYR A 161 -8.11 -2.14 0.51
C TYR A 161 -8.17 -2.25 -1.01
N ASP A 162 -7.17 -1.71 -1.72
CA ASP A 162 -7.13 -1.74 -3.18
C ASP A 162 -7.02 -3.18 -3.70
N VAL A 163 -6.18 -4.03 -3.11
CA VAL A 163 -6.05 -5.44 -3.51
C VAL A 163 -7.34 -6.23 -3.27
N ILE A 164 -8.03 -6.01 -2.16
CA ILE A 164 -9.23 -6.78 -1.84
C ILE A 164 -10.46 -6.26 -2.61
N LYS A 165 -10.62 -4.94 -2.77
CA LYS A 165 -11.83 -4.34 -3.36
C LYS A 165 -11.71 -3.99 -4.84
N LYS A 166 -10.50 -3.80 -5.39
CA LYS A 166 -10.29 -3.32 -6.79
C LYS A 166 -9.58 -4.31 -7.73
N VAL A 167 -8.96 -5.38 -7.22
CA VAL A 167 -8.40 -6.49 -8.03
C VAL A 167 -9.46 -7.56 -8.26
#